data_AF-A0A7V5PB94-F1
#
_entry.id   AF-A0A7V5PB94-F1
#
_cell.length_a   1.000
_cell.length_b   1.000
_cell.length_c   1.000
_cell.angle_alpha   90.00
_cell.angle_beta   90.00
_cell.angle_gamma   90.00
#
_symmetry.space_group_name_H-M   'P 1'
#
loop_
_entity.id
_entity.type
_entity.pdbx_description
1 polymer ?
#
loop_
_entity_poly.entity_id
_entity_poly.type
_entity_poly.pdbx_seq_one_letter_code
_entity_poly.pdbx_strand_id
1 'polypeptide(L)'
;MQRRLAAAWLRDEEAHRRANSEGRNYWDLYIAELCAQMGLSADVIGRDQLATPGTLSRYSCLLLGALEDRPPSMPERQALGDWLEQGGLLIGFNTRGLDGLFGIAPADLPPVPDNPFAQSACVVLGEHRLCQGIRPALHPEQPLLAFGELRPAKVVDAEVVARLVGLDRQCDLGAAVTCRQAGRGWAVYFGFALPHTLWALHQGRPVDRDWDGDGYFRTGDIFVIGDNEIEVPYADHLVWLVENVVALSRLPLIYALPPANDRAATALFYWAGDDEFAAGDQVRASDFMRSLGLPYHINIMYKQGDFSLSPQEGEHIRANGHDYSLHYNFVPSDGFPSAFEFSAADVSQQADAFYERFGVRAYATVNHWLRWTGYAEPARWMSQVGGKGDGSFVHARMPPLDPCDIFGFPFGTSFPFRFYDDWRQG
;
A
#
# COMPACT_ATOMS: atom_id res chain seq x y z
N MET A 1 20.92 -14.54 -28.30
CA MET A 1 19.85 -15.08 -27.45
C MET A 1 18.91 -13.91 -27.12
N GLN A 2 17.64 -13.97 -27.51
CA GLN A 2 16.68 -12.89 -27.28
C GLN A 2 16.39 -12.82 -25.78
N ARG A 3 16.67 -11.68 -25.15
CA ARG A 3 16.48 -11.51 -23.70
C ARG A 3 14.98 -11.59 -23.38
N ARG A 4 14.62 -12.45 -22.44
CA ARG A 4 13.25 -12.51 -21.93
C ARG A 4 13.00 -11.28 -21.05
N LEU A 5 11.99 -10.49 -21.40
CA LEU A 5 11.49 -9.40 -20.58
C LEU A 5 10.61 -10.02 -19.49
N ALA A 6 11.22 -10.30 -18.34
CA ALA A 6 10.53 -10.84 -17.18
C ALA A 6 11.18 -10.30 -15.91
N ALA A 7 10.37 -10.05 -14.88
CA ALA A 7 10.86 -9.71 -13.55
C ALA A 7 10.76 -10.91 -12.62
N ALA A 8 11.59 -10.90 -11.58
CA ALA A 8 11.42 -11.74 -10.41
C ALA A 8 11.63 -10.92 -9.14
N TRP A 9 11.09 -11.40 -8.04
CA TRP A 9 11.48 -10.95 -6.71
C TRP A 9 11.85 -12.14 -5.84
N LEU A 10 12.80 -11.91 -4.94
CA LEU A 10 13.31 -12.94 -4.05
C LEU A 10 12.43 -13.07 -2.80
N ARG A 11 11.93 -14.28 -2.53
CA ARG A 11 11.31 -14.63 -1.25
C ARG A 11 12.23 -15.57 -0.46
N ASP A 12 12.70 -15.12 0.70
CA ASP A 12 13.49 -15.95 1.61
C ASP A 12 12.56 -16.61 2.64
N GLU A 13 12.05 -17.81 2.33
CA GLU A 13 11.13 -18.57 3.20
C GLU A 13 11.74 -18.92 4.57
N GLU A 14 13.07 -18.98 4.68
CA GLU A 14 13.74 -19.20 5.95
C GLU A 14 13.71 -17.94 6.80
N ALA A 15 14.02 -16.78 6.21
CA ALA A 15 13.91 -15.49 6.88
C ALA A 15 12.48 -15.18 7.30
N HIS A 16 11.51 -15.49 6.44
CA HIS A 16 10.08 -15.34 6.74
C HIS A 16 9.68 -16.15 7.99
N ARG A 17 9.95 -17.46 8.01
CA ARG A 17 9.61 -18.32 9.15
C ARG A 17 10.31 -17.88 10.44
N ARG A 18 11.56 -17.43 10.35
CA ARG A 18 12.29 -16.92 11.52
C ARG A 18 11.65 -15.66 12.06
N ALA A 19 11.38 -14.66 11.21
CA ALA A 19 10.74 -13.41 11.62
C ALA A 19 9.44 -13.70 12.38
N ASN A 20 8.59 -14.57 11.86
CA ASN A 20 7.32 -14.90 12.51
C ASN A 20 7.56 -15.64 13.85
N SER A 21 8.53 -16.55 13.92
CA SER A 21 8.90 -17.23 15.17
C SER A 21 9.47 -16.30 16.25
N GLU A 22 10.03 -15.16 15.84
CA GLU A 22 10.57 -14.12 16.71
C GLU A 22 9.53 -13.03 17.05
N GLY A 23 8.29 -13.18 16.58
CA GLY A 23 7.25 -12.18 16.78
C GLY A 23 7.45 -10.89 15.99
N ARG A 24 8.05 -10.99 14.79
CA ARG A 24 8.32 -9.87 13.88
C ARG A 24 7.66 -10.11 12.53
N ASN A 25 7.13 -9.05 11.92
CA ASN A 25 6.62 -9.10 10.55
C ASN A 25 7.75 -9.30 9.55
N TYR A 26 7.50 -10.12 8.52
CA TYR A 26 8.39 -10.23 7.37
C TYR A 26 7.95 -9.25 6.27
N TRP A 27 8.43 -8.00 6.38
CA TRP A 27 8.02 -6.88 5.53
C TRP A 27 8.33 -7.07 4.04
N ASP A 28 9.34 -7.87 3.69
CA ASP A 28 9.75 -8.11 2.29
C ASP A 28 8.66 -8.80 1.45
N LEU A 29 7.63 -9.41 2.07
CA LEU A 29 6.44 -9.90 1.33
C LEU A 29 5.74 -8.78 0.55
N TYR A 30 5.84 -7.54 1.04
CA TYR A 30 5.22 -6.38 0.42
C TYR A 30 5.84 -6.02 -0.94
N ILE A 31 6.97 -6.64 -1.33
CA ILE A 31 7.49 -6.54 -2.70
C ILE A 31 6.46 -7.07 -3.72
N ALA A 32 5.65 -8.06 -3.35
CA ALA A 32 4.56 -8.55 -4.20
C ALA A 32 3.49 -7.47 -4.43
N GLU A 33 3.13 -6.72 -3.39
CA GLU A 33 2.20 -5.59 -3.49
C GLU A 33 2.79 -4.48 -4.36
N LEU A 34 4.05 -4.08 -4.11
CA LEU A 34 4.76 -3.10 -4.93
C LEU A 34 4.77 -3.49 -6.42
N CYS A 35 5.01 -4.77 -6.74
CA CYS A 35 4.93 -5.24 -8.13
C CYS A 35 3.51 -5.11 -8.69
N ALA A 36 2.47 -5.45 -7.91
CA ALA A 36 1.08 -5.33 -8.33
C ALA A 36 0.68 -3.86 -8.58
N GLN A 37 1.10 -2.93 -7.72
CA GLN A 37 0.85 -1.49 -7.86
C GLN A 37 1.42 -0.91 -9.14
N MET A 38 2.64 -1.33 -9.51
CA MET A 38 3.26 -0.94 -10.78
C MET A 38 2.64 -1.62 -12.02
N GLY A 39 1.73 -2.59 -11.83
CA GLY A 39 1.30 -3.48 -12.90
C GLY A 39 2.43 -4.36 -13.46
N LEU A 40 3.44 -4.66 -12.64
CA LEU A 40 4.58 -5.50 -12.99
C LEU A 40 4.29 -6.97 -12.66
N SER A 41 4.25 -7.82 -13.69
CA SER A 41 4.22 -9.28 -13.50
C SER A 41 5.64 -9.77 -13.14
N ALA A 42 5.81 -10.22 -11.90
CA ALA A 42 7.07 -10.73 -11.38
C ALA A 42 6.91 -12.15 -10.80
N ASP A 43 7.81 -13.04 -11.18
CA ASP A 43 7.87 -14.40 -10.62
C ASP A 43 8.50 -14.39 -9.21
N VAL A 44 8.05 -15.28 -8.34
CA VAL A 44 8.70 -15.51 -7.05
C VAL A 44 9.86 -16.47 -7.28
N ILE A 45 11.06 -16.12 -6.82
CA ILE A 45 12.18 -17.06 -6.73
C ILE A 45 12.63 -17.25 -5.28
N GLY A 46 12.99 -18.47 -4.95
CA GLY A 46 13.64 -18.83 -3.70
C GLY A 46 15.13 -18.51 -3.72
N ARG A 47 15.71 -18.39 -2.53
CA ARG A 47 17.12 -18.04 -2.36
C ARG A 47 18.09 -19.09 -2.87
N ASP A 48 17.74 -20.37 -2.71
CA ASP A 48 18.44 -21.50 -3.31
C ASP A 48 18.55 -21.42 -4.84
N GLN A 49 17.67 -20.66 -5.48
CA GLN A 49 17.67 -20.48 -6.93
C GLN A 49 18.64 -19.40 -7.43
N LEU A 50 19.17 -18.52 -6.57
CA LEU A 50 20.05 -17.40 -6.97
C LEU A 50 21.34 -17.88 -7.64
N ALA A 51 21.98 -18.90 -7.06
CA ALA A 51 23.21 -19.48 -7.59
C ALA A 51 22.95 -20.67 -8.55
N THR A 52 21.69 -21.04 -8.78
CA THR A 52 21.35 -22.14 -9.68
C THR A 52 21.62 -21.72 -11.13
N PRO A 53 22.46 -22.47 -11.88
CA PRO A 53 22.81 -22.10 -13.25
C PRO A 53 21.57 -21.90 -14.15
N GLY A 54 21.51 -20.75 -14.82
CA GLY A 54 20.45 -20.45 -15.78
C GLY A 54 19.11 -20.00 -15.18
N THR A 55 19.00 -19.87 -13.86
CA THR A 55 17.79 -19.26 -13.23
C THR A 55 17.73 -17.77 -13.56
N LEU A 56 18.76 -17.00 -13.20
CA LEU A 56 18.76 -15.54 -13.35
C LEU A 56 18.66 -15.09 -14.81
N SER A 57 19.19 -15.87 -15.76
CA SER A 57 19.12 -15.55 -17.19
C SER A 57 17.69 -15.53 -17.77
N ARG A 58 16.70 -16.03 -17.02
CA ARG A 58 15.27 -15.96 -17.39
C ARG A 58 14.67 -14.58 -17.15
N TYR A 59 15.33 -13.76 -16.34
CA TYR A 59 14.81 -12.48 -15.87
C TYR A 59 15.69 -11.32 -16.32
N SER A 60 15.04 -10.20 -16.64
CA SER A 60 15.68 -8.92 -16.90
C SER A 60 15.78 -8.04 -15.66
N CYS A 61 14.94 -8.25 -14.65
CA CYS A 61 14.90 -7.49 -13.40
C CYS A 61 14.77 -8.45 -12.20
N LEU A 62 15.46 -8.14 -11.11
CA LEU A 62 15.39 -8.85 -9.84
C LEU A 62 15.26 -7.85 -8.69
N LEU A 63 14.20 -7.99 -7.90
CA LEU A 63 13.96 -7.20 -6.69
C LEU A 63 14.35 -8.02 -5.45
N LEU A 64 15.13 -7.40 -4.55
CA LEU A 64 15.62 -8.00 -3.32
C LEU A 64 15.20 -7.17 -2.10
N GLY A 65 14.79 -7.86 -1.03
CA GLY A 65 14.60 -7.26 0.29
C GLY A 65 15.91 -7.11 1.09
N ALA A 66 15.80 -7.03 2.42
CA ALA A 66 16.90 -6.62 3.28
C ALA A 66 18.02 -7.68 3.46
N LEU A 67 17.72 -8.98 3.24
CA LEU A 67 18.66 -10.11 3.40
C LEU A 67 19.41 -10.14 4.75
N GLU A 68 18.76 -9.70 5.83
CA GLU A 68 19.38 -9.35 7.12
C GLU A 68 20.15 -10.51 7.77
N ASP A 69 19.55 -11.69 7.80
CA ASP A 69 20.01 -12.74 8.70
C ASP A 69 21.13 -13.62 8.13
N ARG A 70 21.25 -13.65 6.81
CA ARG A 70 22.24 -14.44 6.11
C ARG A 70 22.72 -13.62 4.93
N PRO A 71 23.93 -13.03 4.99
CA PRO A 71 24.52 -12.38 3.83
C PRO A 71 24.59 -13.35 2.64
N PRO A 72 24.48 -12.86 1.39
CA PRO A 72 24.72 -13.70 0.22
C PRO A 72 26.08 -14.39 0.31
N SER A 73 26.09 -15.68 0.04
CA SER A 73 27.27 -16.52 -0.14
C SER A 73 28.07 -16.07 -1.38
N MET A 74 29.34 -16.47 -1.44
CA MET A 74 30.19 -16.14 -2.60
C MET A 74 29.60 -16.60 -3.95
N PRO A 75 29.03 -17.82 -4.09
CA PRO A 75 28.36 -18.22 -5.32
C PRO A 75 27.15 -17.35 -5.68
N GLU A 76 26.34 -16.95 -4.71
CA GLU A 76 25.20 -16.04 -4.94
C GLU A 76 25.68 -14.67 -5.42
N ARG A 77 26.73 -14.11 -4.79
CA ARG A 77 27.32 -12.82 -5.19
C ARG A 77 27.89 -12.88 -6.61
N GLN A 78 28.61 -13.95 -6.94
CA GLN A 78 29.20 -14.13 -8.26
C GLN A 78 28.11 -14.24 -9.33
N ALA A 79 27.08 -15.07 -9.09
CA ALA A 79 25.97 -15.24 -10.03
C ALA A 79 25.21 -13.92 -10.29
N LEU A 80 24.97 -13.14 -9.24
CA LEU A 80 24.35 -11.81 -9.36
C LEU A 80 25.25 -10.83 -10.12
N GLY A 81 26.55 -10.82 -9.83
CA GLY A 81 27.53 -9.99 -10.53
C GLY A 81 27.60 -10.31 -12.02
N ASP A 82 27.76 -11.59 -12.37
CA ASP A 82 27.82 -12.05 -13.77
C ASP A 82 26.54 -11.70 -14.53
N TRP A 83 25.37 -11.88 -13.90
CA TRP A 83 24.07 -11.55 -14.48
C TRP A 83 23.90 -10.04 -14.68
N LEU A 84 24.34 -9.24 -13.71
CA LEU A 84 24.33 -7.78 -13.77
C LEU A 84 25.21 -7.28 -14.93
N GLU A 85 26.44 -7.76 -15.05
CA GLU A 85 27.35 -7.41 -16.16
C GLU A 85 26.74 -7.76 -17.53
N GLN A 86 25.97 -8.85 -17.60
CA GLN A 86 25.30 -9.29 -18.81
C GLN A 86 24.05 -8.48 -19.17
N GLY A 87 23.60 -7.57 -18.32
CA GLY A 87 22.50 -6.66 -18.60
C GLY A 87 21.41 -6.61 -17.52
N GLY A 88 21.48 -7.45 -16.49
CA GLY A 88 20.48 -7.53 -15.41
C GLY A 88 20.17 -6.18 -14.76
N LEU A 89 18.95 -6.02 -14.24
CA LEU A 89 18.58 -4.90 -13.37
C LEU A 89 18.39 -5.43 -11.94
N LEU A 90 19.32 -5.13 -11.06
CA LEU A 90 19.25 -5.49 -9.65
C LEU A 90 18.69 -4.33 -8.83
N ILE A 91 17.59 -4.55 -8.11
CA ILE A 91 17.00 -3.56 -7.20
C ILE A 91 17.06 -4.12 -5.78
N GLY A 92 17.70 -3.41 -4.86
CA GLY A 92 17.80 -3.82 -3.46
C GLY A 92 17.13 -2.84 -2.50
N PHE A 93 16.25 -3.33 -1.63
CA PHE A 93 15.60 -2.57 -0.57
C PHE A 93 16.25 -2.91 0.77
N ASN A 94 17.05 -1.99 1.31
CA ASN A 94 17.85 -2.21 2.50
C ASN A 94 18.78 -3.45 2.41
N THR A 95 19.11 -3.89 1.19
CA THR A 95 19.80 -5.17 0.97
C THR A 95 21.22 -5.19 1.51
N ARG A 96 21.53 -6.15 2.39
CA ARG A 96 22.85 -6.33 3.01
C ARG A 96 23.73 -7.33 2.26
N GLY A 97 25.04 -7.10 2.30
CA GLY A 97 26.06 -8.04 1.79
C GLY A 97 26.30 -7.98 0.27
N LEU A 98 25.66 -7.05 -0.45
CA LEU A 98 25.84 -6.80 -1.89
C LEU A 98 26.39 -5.40 -2.19
N ASP A 99 26.96 -4.73 -1.20
CA ASP A 99 27.44 -3.34 -1.27
C ASP A 99 28.33 -3.07 -2.49
N GLY A 100 29.26 -4.00 -2.76
CA GLY A 100 30.17 -3.93 -3.90
C GLY A 100 29.47 -4.05 -5.26
N LEU A 101 28.29 -4.68 -5.35
CA LEU A 101 27.48 -4.70 -6.59
C LEU A 101 26.74 -3.37 -6.76
N PHE A 102 26.22 -2.80 -5.67
CA PHE A 102 25.52 -1.52 -5.67
C PHE A 102 26.44 -0.28 -5.72
N GLY A 103 27.77 -0.46 -5.58
CA GLY A 103 28.72 0.64 -5.59
C GLY A 103 28.64 1.53 -4.35
N ILE A 104 28.31 0.93 -3.20
CA ILE A 104 28.12 1.63 -1.94
C ILE A 104 29.03 1.07 -0.84
N ALA A 105 29.11 1.81 0.25
CA ALA A 105 29.61 1.37 1.54
C ALA A 105 28.57 1.73 2.62
N PRO A 106 28.51 0.98 3.74
CA PRO A 106 27.63 1.32 4.84
C PRO A 106 27.98 2.71 5.40
N ALA A 107 26.97 3.56 5.57
CA ALA A 107 27.08 4.76 6.39
C ALA A 107 26.87 4.43 7.88
N ASP A 108 27.01 5.44 8.73
CA ASP A 108 26.69 5.29 10.14
C ASP A 108 25.18 5.04 10.28
N LEU A 109 24.82 4.00 11.04
CA LEU A 109 23.44 3.59 11.18
C LEU A 109 22.75 4.52 12.18
N PRO A 110 21.66 5.20 11.79
CA PRO A 110 20.81 5.86 12.76
C PRO A 110 20.16 4.81 13.67
N PRO A 111 19.73 5.19 14.88
CA PRO A 111 18.96 4.29 15.74
C PRO A 111 17.67 3.87 15.02
N VAL A 112 17.34 2.60 15.12
CA VAL A 112 16.05 2.06 14.64
C VAL A 112 14.98 2.42 15.68
N PRO A 113 13.83 3.00 15.29
CA PRO A 113 12.75 3.24 16.22
C PRO A 113 12.23 1.94 16.85
N ASP A 114 11.90 1.97 18.14
CA ASP A 114 11.31 0.82 18.84
C ASP A 114 9.90 0.47 18.31
N ASN A 115 9.22 1.44 17.70
CA ASN A 115 7.92 1.27 17.07
C ASN A 115 8.09 1.10 15.55
N PRO A 116 7.65 -0.02 14.94
CA PRO A 116 7.77 -0.24 13.50
C PRO A 116 7.02 0.81 12.66
N PHE A 117 5.98 1.42 13.22
CA PHE A 117 5.18 2.43 12.54
C PHE A 117 5.64 3.87 12.81
N ALA A 118 6.76 4.06 13.54
CA ALA A 118 7.33 5.39 13.71
C ALA A 118 8.12 5.79 12.45
N GLN A 119 7.86 7.00 11.97
CA GLN A 119 8.65 7.58 10.88
C GLN A 119 10.13 7.61 11.29
N SER A 120 10.98 7.05 10.44
CA SER A 120 12.40 6.89 10.73
C SER A 120 13.24 8.00 10.08
N ALA A 121 12.85 8.45 8.89
CA ALA A 121 13.51 9.52 8.15
C ALA A 121 12.58 10.13 7.09
N CYS A 122 13.12 11.12 6.39
CA CYS A 122 12.56 11.72 5.20
C CYS A 122 13.44 11.38 3.98
N VAL A 123 12.83 11.17 2.82
CA VAL A 123 13.50 10.95 1.54
C VAL A 123 13.34 12.19 0.66
N VAL A 124 14.46 12.84 0.36
CA VAL A 124 14.52 14.02 -0.50
C VAL A 124 14.96 13.59 -1.90
N LEU A 125 14.07 13.80 -2.88
CA LEU A 125 14.34 13.50 -4.27
C LEU A 125 15.35 14.47 -4.86
N GLY A 126 16.36 13.96 -5.57
CA GLY A 126 17.35 14.78 -6.25
C GLY A 126 16.90 15.31 -7.62
N GLU A 127 17.87 15.79 -8.40
CA GLU A 127 17.70 16.20 -9.81
C GLU A 127 17.98 15.05 -10.80
N HIS A 128 18.17 13.83 -10.30
CA HIS A 128 18.49 12.68 -11.12
C HIS A 128 17.31 12.33 -12.05
N ARG A 129 17.60 11.83 -13.26
CA ARG A 129 16.57 11.49 -14.27
C ARG A 129 15.48 10.55 -13.77
N LEU A 130 15.81 9.67 -12.83
CA LEU A 130 14.86 8.73 -12.22
C LEU A 130 13.84 9.41 -11.30
N CYS A 131 14.08 10.65 -10.87
CA CYS A 131 13.17 11.45 -10.04
C CYS A 131 12.23 12.35 -10.88
N GLN A 132 12.35 12.33 -12.22
CA GLN A 132 11.53 13.18 -13.09
C GLN A 132 10.06 12.79 -12.99
N GLY A 133 9.19 13.80 -12.82
CA GLY A 133 7.74 13.61 -12.74
C GLY A 133 7.21 13.07 -11.40
N ILE A 134 8.06 12.91 -10.38
CA ILE A 134 7.66 12.30 -9.09
C ILE A 134 7.40 13.33 -7.99
N ARG A 135 7.78 14.60 -8.15
CA ARG A 135 7.57 15.59 -7.08
C ARG A 135 6.07 15.84 -6.83
N PRO A 136 5.62 15.96 -5.57
CA PRO A 136 4.24 16.28 -5.26
C PRO A 136 3.86 17.62 -5.89
N ALA A 137 2.75 17.64 -6.62
CA ALA A 137 2.33 18.84 -7.36
C ALA A 137 1.86 19.97 -6.43
N LEU A 138 1.22 19.62 -5.32
CA LEU A 138 0.65 20.56 -4.35
C LEU A 138 1.67 21.03 -3.31
N HIS A 139 2.57 20.12 -2.88
CA HIS A 139 3.58 20.35 -1.83
C HIS A 139 4.98 19.92 -2.29
N PRO A 140 5.59 20.62 -3.27
CA PRO A 140 6.85 20.20 -3.87
C PRO A 140 8.05 20.18 -2.90
N GLU A 141 7.96 20.93 -1.80
CA GLU A 141 8.94 20.97 -0.69
C GLU A 141 8.75 19.87 0.34
N GLN A 142 7.60 19.19 0.37
CA GLN A 142 7.34 18.12 1.32
C GLN A 142 8.15 16.87 0.92
N PRO A 143 9.11 16.42 1.75
CA PRO A 143 9.86 15.21 1.45
C PRO A 143 8.96 13.98 1.56
N LEU A 144 9.36 12.91 0.87
CA LEU A 144 8.74 11.60 1.03
C LEU A 144 9.14 10.99 2.39
N LEU A 145 8.43 9.95 2.83
CA LEU A 145 8.59 9.37 4.16
C LEU A 145 9.29 8.01 4.07
N ALA A 146 10.07 7.67 5.10
CA ALA A 146 10.65 6.34 5.28
C ALA A 146 10.34 5.81 6.68
N PHE A 147 9.90 4.55 6.75
CA PHE A 147 9.61 3.82 7.98
C PHE A 147 10.52 2.59 8.08
N GLY A 148 10.72 2.12 9.31
CA GLY A 148 11.50 0.93 9.60
C GLY A 148 13.02 1.14 9.55
N GLU A 149 13.73 0.05 9.27
CA GLU A 149 15.19 0.07 9.28
C GLU A 149 15.75 0.97 8.17
N LEU A 150 16.70 1.80 8.56
CA LEU A 150 17.49 2.64 7.67
C LEU A 150 18.89 2.07 7.55
N ARG A 151 19.40 2.06 6.33
CA ARG A 151 20.79 1.77 6.00
C ARG A 151 21.25 2.75 4.92
N PRO A 152 21.42 4.02 5.30
CA PRO A 152 21.94 5.02 4.37
C PRO A 152 23.27 4.57 3.78
N ALA A 153 23.48 4.92 2.53
CA ALA A 153 24.70 4.55 1.80
C ALA A 153 25.68 5.72 1.72
N LYS A 154 26.97 5.41 1.92
CA LYS A 154 28.09 6.20 1.39
C LYS A 154 28.36 5.72 -0.02
N VAL A 155 28.38 6.63 -0.98
CA VAL A 155 28.62 6.29 -2.39
C VAL A 155 30.10 6.03 -2.63
N VAL A 156 30.41 4.94 -3.32
CA VAL A 156 31.77 4.57 -3.74
C VAL A 156 31.89 4.62 -5.26
N ASP A 157 30.96 3.98 -5.96
CA ASP A 157 30.93 3.87 -7.43
C ASP A 157 29.47 3.81 -7.92
N ALA A 158 28.71 4.86 -7.60
CA ALA A 158 27.31 5.00 -7.98
C ALA A 158 26.94 6.49 -8.09
N GLU A 159 25.78 6.79 -8.63
CA GLU A 159 25.17 8.12 -8.61
C GLU A 159 24.14 8.20 -7.47
N VAL A 160 24.06 9.33 -6.78
CA VAL A 160 23.00 9.60 -5.79
C VAL A 160 21.74 10.02 -6.53
N VAL A 161 20.66 9.28 -6.32
CA VAL A 161 19.33 9.57 -6.87
C VAL A 161 18.50 10.39 -5.88
N ALA A 162 18.52 9.99 -4.60
CA ALA A 162 17.81 10.65 -3.51
C ALA A 162 18.61 10.56 -2.20
N ARG A 163 18.33 11.46 -1.24
CA ARG A 163 19.00 11.53 0.07
C ARG A 163 18.05 11.21 1.22
N LEU A 164 18.58 10.55 2.26
CA LEU A 164 17.89 10.40 3.54
C LEU A 164 18.26 11.59 4.40
N VAL A 165 17.25 12.24 4.98
CA VAL A 165 17.44 13.27 5.99
C VAL A 165 16.68 12.91 7.26
N GLY A 166 17.16 13.38 8.41
CA GLY A 166 16.48 13.21 9.70
C GLY A 166 15.07 13.82 9.71
N LEU A 167 14.31 13.53 10.76
CA LEU A 167 12.95 14.06 10.94
C LEU A 167 12.92 15.59 11.05
N ASP A 168 14.02 16.21 11.51
CA ASP A 168 14.22 17.65 11.52
C ASP A 168 14.43 18.26 10.11
N ARG A 169 14.56 17.41 9.09
CA ARG A 169 14.85 17.76 7.69
C ARG A 169 16.19 18.48 7.49
N GLN A 170 17.06 18.51 8.49
CA GLN A 170 18.37 19.20 8.45
C GLN A 170 19.54 18.21 8.45
N CYS A 171 19.43 17.11 9.18
CA CYS A 171 20.52 16.15 9.31
C CYS A 171 20.62 15.25 8.06
N ASP A 172 21.68 15.38 7.25
CA ASP A 172 21.96 14.46 6.13
C ASP A 172 22.45 13.12 6.69
N LEU A 173 21.65 12.07 6.46
CA LEU A 173 21.96 10.71 6.90
C LEU A 173 22.73 9.92 5.84
N GLY A 174 22.76 10.39 4.59
CA GLY A 174 23.42 9.76 3.45
C GLY A 174 22.50 9.52 2.26
N ALA A 175 22.94 8.70 1.31
CA ALA A 175 22.13 8.39 0.13
C ALA A 175 20.94 7.48 0.48
N ALA A 176 19.72 7.92 0.12
CA ALA A 176 18.49 7.13 0.19
C ALA A 176 18.39 6.18 -0.99
N VAL A 177 18.74 6.65 -2.18
CA VAL A 177 18.67 5.85 -3.40
C VAL A 177 19.95 6.10 -4.20
N THR A 178 20.60 5.03 -4.63
CA THR A 178 21.77 5.10 -5.52
C THR A 178 21.52 4.30 -6.79
N CYS A 179 22.18 4.68 -7.88
CA CYS A 179 22.09 4.02 -9.16
C CYS A 179 23.50 3.82 -9.73
N ARG A 180 23.84 2.59 -10.11
CA ARG A 180 25.12 2.23 -10.70
C ARG A 180 24.89 1.48 -12.00
N GLN A 181 25.65 1.83 -13.03
CA GLN A 181 25.77 0.99 -14.21
C GLN A 181 26.93 0.00 -14.02
N ALA A 182 26.68 -1.29 -14.19
CA ALA A 182 27.70 -2.34 -14.09
C ALA A 182 27.67 -3.21 -15.34
N GLY A 183 28.72 -3.11 -16.17
CA GLY A 183 28.73 -3.68 -17.51
C GLY A 183 27.57 -3.16 -18.35
N ARG A 184 26.66 -4.06 -18.77
CA ARG A 184 25.45 -3.71 -19.53
C ARG A 184 24.21 -3.54 -18.66
N GLY A 185 24.30 -3.84 -17.37
CA GLY A 185 23.18 -3.82 -16.42
C GLY A 185 23.21 -2.63 -15.48
N TRP A 186 22.25 -2.63 -14.56
CA TRP A 186 22.02 -1.57 -13.58
C TRP A 186 21.80 -2.15 -12.20
N ALA A 187 22.43 -1.56 -11.20
CA ALA A 187 22.21 -1.85 -9.79
C ALA A 187 21.65 -0.60 -9.11
N VAL A 188 20.45 -0.71 -8.53
CA VAL A 188 19.79 0.38 -7.80
C VAL A 188 19.56 -0.06 -6.37
N TYR A 189 20.00 0.76 -5.43
CA TYR A 189 19.91 0.47 -4.00
C TYR A 189 19.04 1.52 -3.31
N PHE A 190 18.12 1.06 -2.48
CA PHE A 190 17.35 1.88 -1.55
C PHE A 190 17.91 1.66 -0.14
N GLY A 191 18.43 2.71 0.48
CA GLY A 191 18.98 2.72 1.84
C GLY A 191 17.94 2.75 2.95
N PHE A 192 16.72 2.32 2.67
CA PHE A 192 15.63 2.17 3.62
C PHE A 192 14.75 0.99 3.18
N ALA A 193 14.01 0.42 4.13
CA ALA A 193 13.12 -0.71 3.88
C ALA A 193 11.85 -0.27 3.15
N LEU A 194 11.92 -0.06 1.82
CA LEU A 194 10.78 0.37 1.01
C LEU A 194 9.53 -0.53 1.19
N PRO A 195 9.62 -1.88 1.24
CA PRO A 195 8.46 -2.73 1.52
C PRO A 195 7.77 -2.41 2.85
N HIS A 196 8.55 -2.15 3.91
CA HIS A 196 8.01 -1.74 5.20
C HIS A 196 7.39 -0.33 5.13
N THR A 197 8.07 0.63 4.49
CA THR A 197 7.53 1.98 4.25
C THR A 197 6.16 1.95 3.57
N LEU A 198 6.01 1.19 2.48
CA LEU A 198 4.75 1.09 1.75
C LEU A 198 3.65 0.43 2.60
N TRP A 199 3.99 -0.64 3.33
CA TRP A 199 3.04 -1.28 4.24
C TRP A 199 2.54 -0.31 5.32
N ALA A 200 3.45 0.42 5.97
CA ALA A 200 3.11 1.42 6.98
C ALA A 200 2.25 2.55 6.40
N LEU A 201 2.55 3.02 5.19
CA LEU A 201 1.77 4.06 4.52
C LEU A 201 0.37 3.60 4.12
N HIS A 202 0.21 2.35 3.65
CA HIS A 202 -1.08 1.82 3.19
C HIS A 202 -1.99 1.37 4.34
N GLN A 203 -1.50 0.44 5.18
CA GLN A 203 -2.33 -0.19 6.21
C GLN A 203 -2.27 0.55 7.55
N GLY A 204 -1.27 1.40 7.75
CA GLY A 204 -1.07 2.13 9.00
C GLY A 204 -0.65 1.23 10.16
N ARG A 205 -0.94 1.70 11.37
CA ARG A 205 -0.76 0.96 12.64
C ARG A 205 -2.07 0.31 13.11
N PRO A 206 -2.03 -0.67 14.04
CA PRO A 206 -3.22 -1.18 14.69
C PRO A 206 -3.99 -0.09 15.48
N VAL A 207 -5.32 -0.16 15.42
CA VAL A 207 -6.26 0.61 16.25
C VAL A 207 -6.52 -0.16 17.54
N ASP A 208 -5.59 -0.02 18.48
CA ASP A 208 -5.64 -0.59 19.84
C ASP A 208 -6.02 0.44 20.92
N ARG A 209 -6.12 1.71 20.51
CA ARG A 209 -6.49 2.87 21.32
C ARG A 209 -6.92 4.02 20.40
N ASP A 210 -7.51 5.02 21.02
CA ASP A 210 -7.80 6.33 20.43
C ASP A 210 -6.49 7.14 20.38
N TRP A 211 -5.85 7.13 19.22
CA TRP A 211 -4.56 7.76 18.97
C TRP A 211 -4.68 9.23 18.59
N ASP A 212 -5.79 9.63 17.96
CA ASP A 212 -6.03 11.02 17.55
C ASP A 212 -6.82 11.84 18.58
N GLY A 213 -7.40 11.18 19.58
CA GLY A 213 -8.08 11.78 20.72
C GLY A 213 -9.51 12.21 20.42
N ASP A 214 -10.11 11.75 19.32
CA ASP A 214 -11.48 12.10 18.92
C ASP A 214 -12.55 11.35 19.74
N GLY A 215 -12.14 10.34 20.53
CA GLY A 215 -13.00 9.51 21.36
C GLY A 215 -13.52 8.25 20.65
N TYR A 216 -12.94 7.84 19.52
CA TYR A 216 -13.46 6.77 18.69
C TYR A 216 -12.36 5.97 17.98
N PHE A 217 -12.43 4.64 18.10
CA PHE A 217 -11.64 3.76 17.21
C PHE A 217 -12.08 3.86 15.73
N ARG A 218 -11.26 4.50 14.90
CA ARG A 218 -11.55 4.78 13.48
C ARG A 218 -10.33 4.57 12.60
N THR A 219 -10.50 4.65 11.29
CA THR A 219 -9.37 4.70 10.36
C THR A 219 -8.51 5.96 10.52
N GLY A 220 -8.94 7.00 11.24
CA GLY A 220 -8.05 8.10 11.63
C GLY A 220 -6.90 7.62 12.52
N ASP A 221 -7.17 6.66 13.40
CA ASP A 221 -6.19 6.10 14.33
C ASP A 221 -5.07 5.31 13.65
N ILE A 222 -5.27 4.80 12.44
CA ILE A 222 -4.23 4.06 11.71
C ILE A 222 -3.13 5.00 11.18
N PHE A 223 -3.34 6.33 11.20
CA PHE A 223 -2.46 7.30 10.56
C PHE A 223 -1.08 7.35 11.22
N VAL A 224 -0.03 7.22 10.39
CA VAL A 224 1.38 7.18 10.82
C VAL A 224 2.25 8.29 10.23
N ILE A 225 1.72 9.16 9.36
CA ILE A 225 2.50 10.27 8.78
C ILE A 225 2.69 11.45 9.74
N GLY A 226 2.13 11.42 10.95
CA GLY A 226 2.26 12.49 11.93
C GLY A 226 1.81 13.84 11.36
N ASP A 227 2.67 14.86 11.47
CA ASP A 227 2.38 16.22 11.02
C ASP A 227 2.62 16.51 9.53
N ASN A 228 3.01 15.50 8.75
CA ASN A 228 3.24 15.70 7.32
C ASN A 228 1.92 15.90 6.52
N GLU A 229 2.04 16.51 5.34
CA GLU A 229 0.92 16.94 4.50
C GLU A 229 0.06 15.76 4.00
N ILE A 230 -1.24 15.79 4.29
CA ILE A 230 -2.22 14.77 3.86
C ILE A 230 -2.52 14.81 2.35
N GLU A 231 -2.11 15.88 1.68
CA GLU A 231 -2.29 16.10 0.24
C GLU A 231 -1.08 15.61 -0.58
N VAL A 232 -0.20 14.80 0.03
CA VAL A 232 0.92 14.14 -0.66
C VAL A 232 0.65 12.63 -0.76
N PRO A 233 0.56 12.08 -1.98
CA PRO A 233 0.39 10.64 -2.19
C PRO A 233 1.74 9.93 -2.04
N TYR A 234 2.17 9.76 -0.78
CA TYR A 234 3.53 9.32 -0.44
C TYR A 234 3.92 7.97 -1.07
N ALA A 235 3.06 6.95 -0.99
CA ALA A 235 3.41 5.66 -1.57
C ALA A 235 3.35 5.69 -3.10
N ASP A 236 2.42 6.41 -3.75
CA ASP A 236 2.41 6.56 -5.21
C ASP A 236 3.75 7.14 -5.71
N HIS A 237 4.25 8.19 -5.06
CA HIS A 237 5.52 8.79 -5.44
C HIS A 237 6.71 7.83 -5.28
N LEU A 238 6.69 6.99 -4.25
CA LEU A 238 7.70 5.94 -4.07
C LEU A 238 7.54 4.83 -5.12
N VAL A 239 6.32 4.44 -5.47
CA VAL A 239 6.03 3.46 -6.52
C VAL A 239 6.51 3.99 -7.88
N TRP A 240 6.20 5.23 -8.24
CA TRP A 240 6.67 5.86 -9.50
C TRP A 240 8.20 5.93 -9.59
N LEU A 241 8.89 6.12 -8.46
CA LEU A 241 10.35 6.02 -8.42
C LEU A 241 10.83 4.62 -8.80
N VAL A 242 10.17 3.57 -8.29
CA VAL A 242 10.48 2.18 -8.68
C VAL A 242 10.10 1.91 -10.13
N GLU A 243 8.98 2.45 -10.64
CA GLU A 243 8.61 2.32 -12.06
C GLU A 243 9.68 2.92 -12.98
N ASN A 244 10.17 4.12 -12.67
CA ASN A 244 11.27 4.76 -13.38
C ASN A 244 12.55 3.90 -13.34
N VAL A 245 12.82 3.22 -12.22
CA VAL A 245 13.94 2.27 -12.10
C VAL A 245 13.71 1.04 -12.98
N VAL A 246 12.53 0.42 -12.91
CA VAL A 246 12.15 -0.77 -13.71
C VAL A 246 12.22 -0.47 -15.20
N ALA A 247 11.91 0.76 -15.62
CA ALA A 247 12.01 1.22 -17.00
C ALA A 247 13.42 1.13 -17.58
N LEU A 248 14.49 1.12 -16.76
CA LEU A 248 15.86 0.86 -17.20
C LEU A 248 16.00 -0.50 -17.90
N SER A 249 15.16 -1.47 -17.53
CA SER A 249 15.13 -2.82 -18.13
C SER A 249 14.11 -2.97 -19.27
N ARG A 250 13.34 -1.91 -19.58
CA ARG A 250 12.28 -1.88 -20.61
C ARG A 250 11.20 -2.95 -20.41
N LEU A 251 10.89 -3.27 -19.15
CA LEU A 251 9.78 -4.15 -18.82
C LEU A 251 8.44 -3.46 -19.11
N PRO A 252 7.49 -4.13 -19.78
CA PRO A 252 6.15 -3.60 -19.92
C PRO A 252 5.42 -3.64 -18.57
N LEU A 253 4.65 -2.60 -18.30
CA LEU A 253 3.80 -2.46 -17.12
C LEU A 253 2.33 -2.43 -17.55
N ILE A 254 1.44 -2.95 -16.70
CA ILE A 254 -0.01 -2.81 -16.87
C ILE A 254 -0.42 -1.47 -16.28
N TYR A 255 -1.06 -0.63 -17.09
CA TYR A 255 -1.52 0.68 -16.64
C TYR A 255 -2.61 0.54 -15.56
N ALA A 256 -2.55 1.41 -14.54
CA ALA A 256 -3.41 1.31 -13.35
C ALA A 256 -4.90 1.51 -13.65
N LEU A 257 -5.23 2.35 -14.65
CA LEU A 257 -6.62 2.59 -15.04
C LEU A 257 -7.04 1.68 -16.20
N PRO A 258 -8.27 1.13 -16.17
CA PRO A 258 -8.80 0.39 -17.29
C PRO A 258 -8.87 1.28 -18.54
N PRO A 259 -8.66 0.73 -19.74
CA PRO A 259 -8.73 1.52 -20.95
C PRO A 259 -10.16 2.01 -21.22
N ALA A 260 -10.29 3.24 -21.69
CA ALA A 260 -11.53 3.81 -22.20
C ALA A 260 -11.42 3.91 -23.73
N ASN A 261 -12.33 3.25 -24.45
CA ASN A 261 -12.35 3.23 -25.93
C ASN A 261 -10.98 2.82 -26.53
N ASP A 262 -10.42 1.71 -26.05
CA ASP A 262 -9.12 1.16 -26.47
C ASP A 262 -7.91 2.10 -26.25
N ARG A 263 -8.04 3.08 -25.34
CA ARG A 263 -6.97 4.00 -24.96
C ARG A 263 -6.78 4.00 -23.46
N ALA A 264 -5.56 4.26 -22.99
CA ALA A 264 -5.32 4.51 -21.56
C ALA A 264 -6.22 5.65 -21.08
N ALA A 265 -7.02 5.40 -20.05
CA ALA A 265 -7.85 6.43 -19.45
C ALA A 265 -6.97 7.45 -18.70
N THR A 266 -7.34 8.72 -18.71
CA THR A 266 -6.63 9.76 -17.93
C THR A 266 -7.19 9.90 -16.52
N ALA A 267 -8.46 9.53 -16.34
CA ALA A 267 -9.16 9.59 -15.07
C ALA A 267 -10.27 8.54 -15.04
N LEU A 268 -10.61 8.10 -13.83
CA LEU A 268 -11.76 7.26 -13.54
C LEU A 268 -12.57 7.94 -12.43
N PHE A 269 -13.86 8.16 -12.68
CA PHE A 269 -14.77 8.79 -11.73
C PHE A 269 -15.68 7.74 -11.14
N TYR A 270 -15.84 7.79 -9.82
CA TYR A 270 -16.77 6.96 -9.06
C TYR A 270 -17.84 7.86 -8.47
N TRP A 271 -19.10 7.45 -8.59
CA TRP A 271 -20.23 8.13 -7.97
C TRP A 271 -20.81 7.21 -6.90
N ALA A 272 -20.64 7.59 -5.65
CA ALA A 272 -21.10 6.83 -4.51
C ALA A 272 -21.90 7.72 -3.54
N GLY A 273 -22.73 7.11 -2.71
CA GLY A 273 -23.34 7.78 -1.57
C GLY A 273 -23.67 6.80 -0.45
N ASP A 274 -23.98 7.36 0.71
CA ASP A 274 -24.38 6.62 1.89
C ASP A 274 -25.80 7.03 2.28
N ASP A 275 -26.59 6.05 2.70
CA ASP A 275 -28.03 6.28 2.92
C ASP A 275 -28.37 6.86 4.30
N GLU A 276 -27.44 6.76 5.26
CA GLU A 276 -27.61 7.17 6.66
C GLU A 276 -28.95 6.74 7.29
N PHE A 277 -29.48 5.58 6.86
CA PHE A 277 -30.77 5.03 7.25
C PHE A 277 -31.97 5.95 6.99
N ALA A 278 -31.86 6.84 6.00
CA ALA A 278 -32.93 7.75 5.59
C ALA A 278 -33.84 7.09 4.55
N ALA A 279 -35.13 6.92 4.85
CA ALA A 279 -36.05 6.23 3.95
C ALA A 279 -36.32 7.01 2.65
N GLY A 280 -36.16 6.33 1.50
CA GLY A 280 -36.57 6.81 0.19
C GLY A 280 -35.64 7.85 -0.48
N ASP A 281 -34.53 8.24 0.16
CA ASP A 281 -33.51 9.10 -0.46
C ASP A 281 -32.70 8.34 -1.53
N GLN A 282 -32.48 7.05 -1.34
CA GLN A 282 -31.70 6.16 -2.22
C GLN A 282 -32.33 6.03 -3.61
N VAL A 283 -33.65 5.85 -3.64
CA VAL A 283 -34.42 5.75 -4.90
C VAL A 283 -34.37 7.09 -5.64
N ARG A 284 -34.57 8.21 -4.93
CA ARG A 284 -34.50 9.55 -5.52
C ARG A 284 -33.12 9.85 -6.09
N ALA A 285 -32.05 9.52 -5.38
CA ALA A 285 -30.68 9.68 -5.85
C ALA A 285 -30.41 8.80 -7.09
N SER A 286 -30.83 7.53 -7.06
CA SER A 286 -30.71 6.62 -8.19
C SER A 286 -31.47 7.13 -9.42
N ASP A 287 -32.71 7.59 -9.28
CA ASP A 287 -33.48 8.15 -10.40
C ASP A 287 -32.84 9.41 -10.98
N PHE A 288 -32.29 10.27 -10.11
CA PHE A 288 -31.57 11.47 -10.54
C PHE A 288 -30.32 11.10 -11.34
N MET A 289 -29.48 10.20 -10.84
CA MET A 289 -28.26 9.75 -11.53
C MET A 289 -28.58 9.10 -12.87
N ARG A 290 -29.65 8.30 -12.93
CA ARG A 290 -30.13 7.68 -14.18
C ARG A 290 -30.57 8.74 -15.18
N SER A 291 -31.24 9.80 -14.73
CA SER A 291 -31.67 10.90 -15.61
C SER A 291 -30.50 11.63 -16.27
N LEU A 292 -29.31 11.57 -15.65
CA LEU A 292 -28.06 12.11 -16.19
C LEU A 292 -27.25 11.09 -17.00
N GLY A 293 -27.67 9.82 -17.03
CA GLY A 293 -26.92 8.72 -17.66
C GLY A 293 -25.62 8.38 -16.94
N LEU A 294 -25.52 8.69 -15.64
CA LEU A 294 -24.35 8.44 -14.81
C LEU A 294 -24.52 7.14 -14.01
N PRO A 295 -23.45 6.37 -13.78
CA PRO A 295 -23.51 5.23 -12.87
C PRO A 295 -23.67 5.73 -11.42
N TYR A 296 -24.13 4.86 -10.53
CA TYR A 296 -24.24 5.17 -9.11
C TYR A 296 -24.10 3.91 -8.25
N HIS A 297 -23.44 4.07 -7.12
CA HIS A 297 -23.32 3.07 -6.06
C HIS A 297 -23.85 3.64 -4.75
N ILE A 298 -24.61 2.89 -3.98
CA ILE A 298 -25.10 3.36 -2.67
C ILE A 298 -24.88 2.35 -1.55
N ASN A 299 -24.32 2.79 -0.43
CA ASN A 299 -24.16 1.94 0.74
C ASN A 299 -25.35 2.11 1.70
N ILE A 300 -26.01 0.99 2.02
CA ILE A 300 -27.24 0.92 2.79
C ILE A 300 -26.90 0.56 4.23
N MET A 301 -27.21 1.47 5.17
CA MET A 301 -26.84 1.36 6.57
C MET A 301 -27.72 0.36 7.29
N TYR A 302 -27.07 -0.56 8.00
CA TYR A 302 -27.75 -1.38 8.98
C TYR A 302 -27.97 -0.58 10.25
N LYS A 303 -29.21 -0.48 10.75
CA LYS A 303 -29.49 0.23 12.01
C LYS A 303 -30.70 -0.38 12.69
N GLN A 304 -30.63 -0.51 14.01
CA GLN A 304 -31.73 -1.04 14.83
C GLN A 304 -32.25 -2.42 14.37
N GLY A 305 -31.37 -3.25 13.80
CA GLY A 305 -31.74 -4.59 13.34
C GLY A 305 -32.30 -4.67 11.92
N ASP A 306 -32.32 -3.58 11.16
CA ASP A 306 -32.93 -3.54 9.82
C ASP A 306 -32.20 -2.56 8.88
N PHE A 307 -32.73 -2.42 7.67
CA PHE A 307 -32.33 -1.46 6.64
C PHE A 307 -33.50 -0.54 6.27
N SER A 308 -33.20 0.74 6.01
CA SER A 308 -34.22 1.70 5.56
C SER A 308 -34.75 1.40 4.15
N LEU A 309 -33.94 0.72 3.34
CA LEU A 309 -34.27 0.32 1.96
C LEU A 309 -35.04 -1.02 1.93
N SER A 310 -36.16 -1.04 1.21
CA SER A 310 -36.91 -2.26 0.93
C SER A 310 -36.32 -3.07 -0.24
N PRO A 311 -36.62 -4.38 -0.35
CA PRO A 311 -36.15 -5.19 -1.47
C PRO A 311 -36.68 -4.69 -2.82
N GLN A 312 -37.91 -4.17 -2.86
CA GLN A 312 -38.52 -3.59 -4.06
C GLN A 312 -37.78 -2.32 -4.51
N GLU A 313 -37.36 -1.47 -3.57
CA GLU A 313 -36.55 -0.29 -3.88
C GLU A 313 -35.15 -0.68 -4.35
N GLY A 314 -34.55 -1.73 -3.77
CA GLY A 314 -33.30 -2.31 -4.26
C GLY A 314 -33.40 -2.87 -5.68
N GLU A 315 -34.50 -3.55 -6.02
CA GLU A 315 -34.78 -3.98 -7.39
C GLU A 315 -34.92 -2.80 -8.36
N HIS A 316 -35.58 -1.71 -7.92
CA HIS A 316 -35.69 -0.48 -8.70
C HIS A 316 -34.32 0.16 -8.97
N ILE A 317 -33.46 0.25 -7.95
CA ILE A 317 -32.08 0.77 -8.10
C ILE A 317 -31.29 -0.08 -9.12
N ARG A 318 -31.39 -1.41 -9.06
CA ARG A 318 -30.74 -2.29 -10.04
C ARG A 318 -31.34 -2.13 -11.45
N ALA A 319 -32.64 -1.92 -11.56
CA ALA A 319 -33.30 -1.64 -12.84
C ALA A 319 -32.86 -0.31 -13.46
N ASN A 320 -32.32 0.61 -12.66
CA ASN A 320 -31.66 1.83 -13.14
C ASN A 320 -30.23 1.59 -13.68
N GLY A 321 -29.67 0.39 -13.50
CA GLY A 321 -28.27 0.09 -13.84
C GLY A 321 -27.29 0.51 -12.75
N HIS A 322 -27.77 0.70 -11.53
CA HIS A 322 -26.98 1.12 -10.36
C HIS A 322 -26.82 -0.03 -9.37
N ASP A 323 -25.80 0.07 -8.53
CA ASP A 323 -25.49 -0.93 -7.51
C ASP A 323 -25.73 -0.39 -6.10
N TYR A 324 -25.92 -1.32 -5.16
CA TYR A 324 -25.97 -1.00 -3.74
C TYR A 324 -25.20 -2.04 -2.93
N SER A 325 -24.71 -1.62 -1.77
CA SER A 325 -23.89 -2.45 -0.89
C SER A 325 -24.18 -2.15 0.58
N LEU A 326 -23.44 -2.80 1.48
CA LEU A 326 -23.61 -2.69 2.92
C LEU A 326 -22.76 -1.54 3.48
N HIS A 327 -23.43 -0.66 4.21
CA HIS A 327 -22.82 0.33 5.10
C HIS A 327 -22.90 -0.24 6.52
N TYR A 328 -21.79 -0.78 7.02
CA TYR A 328 -21.75 -1.37 8.35
C TYR A 328 -21.93 -0.28 9.41
N ASN A 329 -22.71 -0.57 10.44
CA ASN A 329 -22.88 0.34 11.57
C ASN A 329 -22.47 -0.35 12.86
N PHE A 330 -21.26 -0.04 13.33
CA PHE A 330 -20.73 -0.55 14.59
C PHE A 330 -20.89 0.44 15.74
N VAL A 331 -21.80 1.41 15.59
CA VAL A 331 -22.14 2.39 16.64
C VAL A 331 -23.35 1.89 17.44
N PRO A 332 -23.22 1.66 18.76
CA PRO A 332 -24.37 1.30 19.60
C PRO A 332 -25.45 2.39 19.61
N SER A 333 -26.72 2.00 19.69
CA SER A 333 -27.87 2.91 19.63
C SER A 333 -28.02 3.86 20.82
N ASP A 334 -27.31 3.64 21.93
CA ASP A 334 -27.67 4.19 23.25
C ASP A 334 -26.66 5.21 23.82
N GLY A 335 -25.76 5.76 23.00
CA GLY A 335 -24.75 6.71 23.46
C GLY A 335 -23.49 6.01 24.01
N PHE A 336 -22.33 6.59 23.70
CA PHE A 336 -21.05 5.92 23.62
C PHE A 336 -20.40 5.52 24.96
N PRO A 337 -19.73 4.36 24.98
CA PRO A 337 -18.35 4.26 25.44
C PRO A 337 -17.38 4.39 24.24
N SER A 338 -16.42 5.30 24.36
CA SER A 338 -15.43 5.74 23.36
C SER A 338 -14.47 4.66 22.80
N ALA A 339 -14.60 3.41 23.24
CA ALA A 339 -13.65 2.32 22.97
C ALA A 339 -14.35 1.00 22.59
N PHE A 340 -15.49 1.06 21.90
CA PHE A 340 -16.15 -0.16 21.42
C PHE A 340 -15.37 -0.81 20.26
N GLU A 341 -14.74 -1.94 20.54
CA GLU A 341 -14.19 -2.85 19.53
C GLU A 341 -15.33 -3.71 18.99
N PHE A 342 -15.52 -3.73 17.68
CA PHE A 342 -16.44 -4.68 17.04
C PHE A 342 -15.72 -6.01 16.76
N SER A 343 -16.49 -7.07 16.59
CA SER A 343 -16.01 -8.44 16.42
C SER A 343 -16.39 -9.03 15.05
N ALA A 344 -15.82 -10.20 14.74
CA ALA A 344 -16.23 -10.99 13.59
C ALA A 344 -17.74 -11.34 13.61
N ALA A 345 -18.33 -11.50 14.80
CA ALA A 345 -19.75 -11.79 14.95
C ALA A 345 -20.62 -10.59 14.57
N ASP A 346 -20.20 -9.38 14.91
CA ASP A 346 -20.90 -8.14 14.55
C ASP A 346 -20.89 -7.93 13.03
N VAL A 347 -19.73 -8.18 12.38
CA VAL A 347 -19.62 -8.15 10.91
C VAL A 347 -20.55 -9.19 10.28
N SER A 348 -20.52 -10.43 10.77
CA SER A 348 -21.33 -11.53 10.22
C SER A 348 -22.82 -11.25 10.36
N GLN A 349 -23.27 -10.74 11.50
CA GLN A 349 -24.66 -10.40 11.74
C GLN A 349 -25.21 -9.43 10.69
N GLN A 350 -24.49 -8.34 10.43
CA GLN A 350 -24.96 -7.31 9.48
C GLN A 350 -24.88 -7.80 8.02
N ALA A 351 -23.83 -8.57 7.69
CA ALA A 351 -23.67 -9.15 6.36
C ALA A 351 -24.73 -10.22 6.03
N ASP A 352 -25.12 -11.01 7.03
CA ASP A 352 -26.20 -12.00 6.89
C ASP A 352 -27.56 -11.32 6.80
N ALA A 353 -27.83 -10.32 7.63
CA ALA A 353 -29.05 -9.52 7.51
C ALA A 353 -29.19 -8.87 6.12
N PHE A 354 -28.09 -8.34 5.56
CA PHE A 354 -28.08 -7.78 4.21
C PHE A 354 -28.41 -8.84 3.15
N TYR A 355 -27.81 -10.02 3.25
CA TYR A 355 -28.09 -11.12 2.31
C TYR A 355 -29.52 -11.64 2.43
N GLU A 356 -30.04 -11.79 3.65
CA GLU A 356 -31.42 -12.20 3.89
C GLU A 356 -32.41 -11.19 3.31
N ARG A 357 -32.10 -9.89 3.41
CA ARG A 357 -32.95 -8.80 2.90
C ARG A 357 -32.94 -8.69 1.38
N PHE A 358 -31.76 -8.76 0.76
CA PHE A 358 -31.57 -8.38 -0.65
C PHE A 358 -31.21 -9.55 -1.57
N GLY A 359 -30.91 -10.73 -1.03
CA GLY A 359 -30.52 -11.92 -1.79
C GLY A 359 -29.15 -11.83 -2.46
N VAL A 360 -28.35 -10.82 -2.11
CA VAL A 360 -27.00 -10.57 -2.68
C VAL A 360 -26.00 -10.29 -1.55
N ARG A 361 -24.73 -10.64 -1.76
CA ARG A 361 -23.65 -10.30 -0.83
C ARG A 361 -23.07 -8.95 -1.21
N ALA A 362 -22.71 -8.16 -0.21
CA ALA A 362 -22.01 -6.88 -0.40
C ALA A 362 -20.61 -7.12 -0.99
N TYR A 363 -20.27 -6.40 -2.06
CA TYR A 363 -18.97 -6.54 -2.74
C TYR A 363 -17.94 -5.54 -2.21
N ALA A 364 -18.29 -4.25 -2.18
CA ALA A 364 -17.47 -3.18 -1.62
C ALA A 364 -18.26 -2.46 -0.52
N THR A 365 -17.73 -2.41 0.70
CA THR A 365 -18.44 -1.87 1.87
C THR A 365 -17.87 -0.53 2.31
N VAL A 366 -18.59 0.13 3.22
CA VAL A 366 -18.06 1.23 4.03
C VAL A 366 -18.51 1.03 5.47
N ASN A 367 -17.72 1.52 6.41
CA ASN A 367 -18.05 1.52 7.83
C ASN A 367 -18.54 2.90 8.24
N HIS A 368 -19.69 2.95 8.91
CA HIS A 368 -20.25 4.18 9.46
C HIS A 368 -19.26 4.83 10.39
N TRP A 369 -19.01 6.13 10.19
CA TRP A 369 -17.98 6.89 10.91
C TRP A 369 -16.58 6.28 10.81
N LEU A 370 -16.33 5.51 9.74
CA LEU A 370 -15.05 4.90 9.42
C LEU A 370 -14.50 4.07 10.58
N ARG A 371 -15.40 3.39 11.31
CA ARG A 371 -15.02 2.54 12.45
C ARG A 371 -14.03 1.47 12.01
N TRP A 372 -12.98 1.32 12.81
CA TRP A 372 -11.96 0.29 12.64
C TRP A 372 -11.46 -0.18 13.99
N THR A 373 -11.06 -1.43 14.12
CA THR A 373 -10.49 -1.97 15.37
C THR A 373 -9.42 -3.01 15.04
N GLY A 374 -8.38 -3.10 15.87
CA GLY A 374 -7.26 -3.99 15.61
C GLY A 374 -6.51 -3.56 14.34
N TYR A 375 -6.06 -4.53 13.55
CA TYR A 375 -5.22 -4.29 12.39
C TYR A 375 -5.85 -4.82 11.10
N ALA A 376 -5.45 -6.02 10.65
CA ALA A 376 -6.00 -6.66 9.46
C ALA A 376 -7.30 -7.44 9.74
N GLU A 377 -7.66 -7.61 11.01
CA GLU A 377 -8.79 -8.41 11.43
C GLU A 377 -10.12 -7.98 10.80
N PRO A 378 -10.51 -6.69 10.78
CA PRO A 378 -11.75 -6.28 10.13
C PRO A 378 -11.80 -6.62 8.64
N ALA A 379 -10.71 -6.36 7.90
CA ALA A 379 -10.62 -6.70 6.48
C ALA A 379 -10.80 -8.20 6.25
N ARG A 380 -10.20 -9.03 7.12
CA ARG A 380 -10.35 -10.48 7.09
C ARG A 380 -11.79 -10.92 7.39
N TRP A 381 -12.42 -10.37 8.42
CA TRP A 381 -13.81 -10.69 8.78
C TRP A 381 -14.77 -10.31 7.64
N MET A 382 -14.61 -9.12 7.06
CA MET A 382 -15.40 -8.67 5.91
C MET A 382 -15.17 -9.55 4.67
N SER A 383 -13.94 -10.00 4.42
CA SER A 383 -13.63 -10.93 3.34
C SER A 383 -14.28 -12.32 3.55
N GLN A 384 -14.31 -12.82 4.78
CA GLN A 384 -14.94 -14.11 5.14
C GLN A 384 -16.45 -14.14 4.87
N VAL A 385 -17.14 -13.00 4.98
CA VAL A 385 -18.57 -12.87 4.69
C VAL A 385 -18.86 -12.50 3.23
N GLY A 386 -17.83 -12.44 2.38
CA GLY A 386 -17.95 -12.27 0.92
C GLY A 386 -17.47 -10.93 0.38
N GLY A 387 -17.08 -9.98 1.23
CA GLY A 387 -16.54 -8.69 0.83
C GLY A 387 -15.27 -8.81 0.00
N LYS A 388 -15.07 -7.87 -0.92
CA LYS A 388 -13.93 -7.80 -1.86
C LYS A 388 -13.23 -6.44 -1.86
N GLY A 389 -13.87 -5.41 -1.33
CA GLY A 389 -13.30 -4.09 -1.14
C GLY A 389 -13.94 -3.39 0.05
N ASP A 390 -13.27 -2.36 0.53
CA ASP A 390 -13.76 -1.48 1.58
C ASP A 390 -13.31 -0.05 1.28
N GLY A 391 -14.24 0.89 1.40
CA GLY A 391 -14.03 2.32 1.14
C GLY A 391 -13.77 3.15 2.39
N SER A 392 -13.53 2.53 3.55
CA SER A 392 -13.51 3.24 4.84
C SER A 392 -12.21 4.00 5.13
N PHE A 393 -11.36 4.29 4.14
CA PHE A 393 -10.09 4.99 4.35
C PHE A 393 -10.27 6.49 4.17
N VAL A 394 -10.11 7.23 5.27
CA VAL A 394 -10.28 8.68 5.28
C VAL A 394 -9.12 9.41 4.62
N HIS A 395 -9.44 10.58 4.04
CA HIS A 395 -8.50 11.47 3.38
C HIS A 395 -8.07 12.67 4.24
N ALA A 396 -8.47 12.71 5.52
CA ALA A 396 -8.30 13.84 6.41
C ALA A 396 -8.05 13.39 7.85
N ARG A 397 -7.37 14.23 8.64
CA ARG A 397 -7.20 13.99 10.09
C ARG A 397 -8.51 14.26 10.82
N MET A 398 -8.72 13.53 11.92
CA MET A 398 -9.75 13.80 12.92
C MET A 398 -9.03 14.26 14.21
N PRO A 399 -9.57 15.24 14.97
CA PRO A 399 -10.71 16.11 14.69
C PRO A 399 -10.49 17.12 13.53
N PRO A 400 -11.57 17.72 12.95
CA PRO A 400 -12.97 17.65 13.39
C PRO A 400 -13.59 16.26 13.17
N LEU A 401 -14.65 15.96 13.93
CA LEU A 401 -15.31 14.64 13.94
C LEU A 401 -15.87 14.22 12.57
N ASP A 402 -16.29 15.22 11.80
CA ASP A 402 -16.88 15.09 10.48
C ASP A 402 -16.23 16.14 9.56
N PRO A 403 -15.06 15.83 8.98
CA PRO A 403 -14.36 16.74 8.09
C PRO A 403 -15.14 16.92 6.78
N CYS A 404 -15.81 18.06 6.64
CA CYS A 404 -16.48 18.48 5.41
C CYS A 404 -15.61 19.47 4.62
N ASP A 405 -15.75 19.46 3.29
CA ASP A 405 -15.06 20.36 2.36
C ASP A 405 -13.52 20.31 2.42
N ILE A 406 -12.96 19.13 2.77
CA ILE A 406 -11.51 18.91 2.82
C ILE A 406 -11.05 18.24 1.53
N PHE A 407 -9.88 18.68 1.04
CA PHE A 407 -9.14 17.98 0.01
C PHE A 407 -8.01 17.17 0.64
N GLY A 408 -7.82 15.95 0.19
CA GLY A 408 -6.75 15.07 0.64
C GLY A 408 -6.80 13.74 -0.10
N PHE A 409 -5.82 12.87 0.17
CA PHE A 409 -5.79 11.53 -0.39
C PHE A 409 -6.10 10.49 0.69
N PRO A 410 -6.83 9.39 0.37
CA PRO A 410 -7.00 8.26 1.28
C PRO A 410 -5.63 7.82 1.80
N PHE A 411 -5.49 7.65 3.11
CA PHE A 411 -4.19 7.88 3.71
C PHE A 411 -3.03 7.03 3.16
N GLY A 412 -2.00 7.73 2.67
CA GLY A 412 -0.70 7.22 2.23
C GLY A 412 -0.63 6.55 0.85
N THR A 413 -1.70 6.63 0.04
CA THR A 413 -2.03 5.86 -1.19
C THR A 413 -0.93 5.17 -2.01
N SER A 414 -1.22 3.96 -2.45
CA SER A 414 -1.19 3.49 -3.86
C SER A 414 -2.46 2.63 -4.00
N PHE A 415 -3.59 3.29 -4.22
CA PHE A 415 -4.93 2.70 -4.10
C PHE A 415 -5.38 2.07 -5.43
N PRO A 416 -5.98 0.86 -5.43
CA PRO A 416 -6.29 0.01 -4.28
C PRO A 416 -5.09 -0.85 -3.85
N PHE A 417 -4.99 -1.17 -2.56
CA PHE A 417 -3.99 -2.11 -2.03
C PHE A 417 -4.64 -3.30 -1.32
N ARG A 418 -3.87 -4.37 -1.06
CA ARG A 418 -4.31 -5.51 -0.25
C ARG A 418 -3.90 -5.38 1.22
N PHE A 419 -4.77 -5.83 2.11
CA PHE A 419 -4.42 -6.04 3.52
C PHE A 419 -3.50 -7.25 3.68
N TYR A 420 -2.53 -7.12 4.57
CA TYR A 420 -1.58 -8.19 4.93
C TYR A 420 -1.65 -8.42 6.43
N ASP A 421 -1.71 -9.69 6.82
CA ASP A 421 -1.66 -10.12 8.22
C ASP A 421 -0.27 -9.85 8.84
N ASP A 422 -0.26 -9.70 10.16
CA ASP A 422 0.97 -9.66 10.94
C ASP A 422 1.48 -11.07 11.28
N TRP A 423 2.65 -11.15 11.92
CA TRP A 423 3.26 -12.40 12.34
C TRP A 423 2.38 -13.27 13.25
N ARG A 424 1.33 -12.71 13.88
CA ARG A 424 0.46 -13.46 14.79
C ARG A 424 -0.50 -14.38 14.04
N GLN A 425 -0.77 -14.09 12.77
CA GLN A 425 -1.81 -14.75 11.99
C GLN A 425 -1.30 -15.46 10.73
N GLY A 426 -0.03 -15.28 10.34
CA GLY A 426 0.52 -15.97 9.17
C GLY A 426 1.94 -15.59 8.84
#